data_AF-A0A5Q4T7U1-F1
#
_entry.id   AF-A0A5Q4T7U1-F1
#
_cell.length_a   1.000
_cell.length_b   1.000
_cell.length_c   1.000
_cell.angle_alpha   90.00
_cell.angle_beta   90.00
_cell.angle_gamma   90.00
#
_symmetry.space_group_name_H-M   'P 1'
#
loop_
_entity.id
_entity.type
_entity.pdbx_description
1 polymer ?
#
loop_
_entity_poly.entity_id
_entity_poly.type
_entity_poly.pdbx_seq_one_letter_code
_entity_poly.pdbx_strand_id
1 'polypeptide(L)'
;MAAHTEPPPGPRPGAGADPFAGPGAEARAAMVREIVRGGGLADPAWRAAFEQVPRHLFVPSYFVVEAGVYERLWREDPDPERRARWLDGAYEDGPLATRLRDGALVTSSSQPSLMAVMLDALELADGDTVLEIGAGTGYNAALLAHRLGDDAVTTVDLDPDITESARSHLAEAGHRPFVVTGDGARGCPERAPFDAVVATCTLPSVPPDWPAQCRPGARIVAPLSTGLMALRVGSDTDGRPSAEGRFLRTSAYFVPLRGGMGVPESSAGGLPRRAIENELFRFLLTLTADSLDPREALSLWEREHRPQRDRFGVTVRGGRQWAWLDDPEGPYVWPLGGPEA
;
A
#
# COMPACT_ATOMS: atom_id res chain seq x y z
N MET A 1 -26.73 -4.13 34.01
CA MET A 1 -25.65 -3.42 33.29
C MET A 1 -24.46 -3.34 34.22
N ALA A 2 -23.53 -4.29 34.10
CA ALA A 2 -22.26 -4.27 34.82
C ALA A 2 -21.16 -4.04 33.78
N ALA A 3 -20.51 -2.88 33.87
CA ALA A 3 -19.36 -2.55 33.05
C ALA A 3 -18.15 -3.31 33.59
N HIS A 4 -17.61 -4.24 32.80
CA HIS A 4 -16.32 -4.85 33.08
C HIS A 4 -15.22 -3.89 32.64
N THR A 5 -14.55 -3.28 33.62
CA THR A 5 -13.32 -2.50 33.44
C THR A 5 -12.15 -3.42 33.76
N GLU A 6 -11.33 -3.77 32.77
CA GLU A 6 -10.06 -4.46 33.00
C GLU A 6 -9.00 -3.48 33.54
N PRO A 7 -8.09 -3.91 34.43
CA PRO A 7 -7.04 -3.05 34.97
C PRO A 7 -5.94 -2.82 33.92
N PRO A 8 -5.21 -1.68 33.99
CA PRO A 8 -4.13 -1.42 33.05
C PRO A 8 -2.97 -2.41 33.27
N PRO A 9 -2.35 -2.93 32.20
CA PRO A 9 -1.17 -3.79 32.36
C PRO A 9 0.01 -2.95 32.88
N GLY A 10 0.64 -3.45 33.95
CA GLY A 10 1.90 -2.91 34.45
C GLY A 10 3.05 -3.08 33.45
N PRO A 11 4.19 -2.38 33.65
CA PRO A 11 5.31 -2.41 32.71
C PRO A 11 5.93 -3.81 32.65
N ARG A 12 6.05 -4.39 31.44
CA ARG A 12 6.70 -5.69 31.22
C ARG A 12 8.24 -5.56 31.31
N PRO A 13 8.92 -6.55 31.91
CA PRO A 13 10.38 -6.57 32.07
C PRO A 13 11.12 -6.93 30.77
N GLY A 14 12.34 -6.39 30.62
CA GLY A 14 13.46 -6.72 29.69
C GLY A 14 13.20 -7.52 28.41
N ALA A 15 13.73 -7.03 27.27
CA ALA A 15 13.76 -7.69 25.97
C ALA A 15 14.21 -9.16 26.06
N GLY A 16 13.24 -10.07 26.21
CA GLY A 16 13.45 -11.51 26.08
C GLY A 16 13.57 -11.87 24.61
N ALA A 17 14.41 -12.88 24.31
CA ALA A 17 14.52 -13.42 22.96
C ALA A 17 13.13 -13.79 22.43
N ASP A 18 12.83 -13.41 21.19
CA ASP A 18 11.55 -13.71 20.55
C ASP A 18 11.33 -15.23 20.48
N PRO A 19 10.32 -15.79 21.18
CA PRO A 19 10.11 -17.23 21.24
C PRO A 19 9.62 -17.80 19.89
N PHE A 20 9.21 -16.94 18.96
CA PHE A 20 8.74 -17.33 17.63
C PHE A 20 9.82 -17.23 16.56
N ALA A 21 11.06 -16.86 16.91
CA ALA A 21 12.12 -16.61 15.93
C ALA A 21 12.39 -17.82 15.01
N GLY A 22 12.45 -19.02 15.59
CA GLY A 22 12.67 -20.28 14.85
C GLY A 22 11.49 -20.64 13.94
N PRO A 23 10.29 -20.93 14.50
CA PRO A 23 9.11 -21.25 13.69
C PRO A 23 8.74 -20.14 12.70
N GLY A 24 8.91 -18.87 13.08
CA GLY A 24 8.67 -17.72 12.22
C GLY A 24 9.68 -17.61 11.08
N ALA A 25 10.94 -18.06 11.25
CA ALA A 25 11.90 -18.16 10.15
C ALA A 25 11.50 -19.23 9.13
N GLU A 26 10.97 -20.38 9.58
CA GLU A 26 10.48 -21.43 8.69
C GLU A 26 9.27 -20.97 7.88
N ALA A 27 8.27 -20.37 8.55
CA ALA A 27 7.08 -19.81 7.92
C ALA A 27 7.43 -18.68 6.94
N ARG A 28 8.33 -17.76 7.34
CA ARG A 28 8.83 -16.71 6.45
C ARG A 28 9.53 -17.26 5.22
N ALA A 29 10.39 -18.26 5.38
CA ALA A 29 11.07 -18.89 4.24
C ALA A 29 10.06 -19.57 3.30
N ALA A 30 8.96 -20.14 3.82
CA ALA A 30 7.89 -20.68 3.00
C ALA A 30 7.18 -19.59 2.20
N MET A 31 6.78 -18.50 2.85
CA MET A 31 6.18 -17.32 2.20
C MET A 31 7.07 -16.78 1.08
N VAL A 32 8.37 -16.60 1.33
CA VAL A 32 9.32 -16.13 0.30
C VAL A 32 9.37 -17.08 -0.89
N ARG A 33 9.44 -18.40 -0.66
CA ARG A 33 9.43 -19.40 -1.75
C ARG A 33 8.15 -19.32 -2.59
N GLU A 34 6.99 -19.10 -1.96
CA GLU A 34 5.72 -18.92 -2.68
C GLU A 34 5.76 -17.67 -3.57
N ILE A 35 6.20 -16.52 -3.03
CA ILE A 35 6.30 -15.26 -3.78
C ILE A 35 7.26 -15.41 -4.97
N VAL A 36 8.43 -16.03 -4.75
CA VAL A 36 9.41 -16.28 -5.82
C VAL A 36 8.85 -17.20 -6.90
N ARG A 37 8.10 -18.24 -6.53
CA ARG A 37 7.44 -19.12 -7.51
C ARG A 37 6.36 -18.39 -8.32
N GLY A 38 5.69 -17.42 -7.70
CA GLY A 38 4.75 -16.50 -8.35
C GLY A 38 5.42 -15.45 -9.25
N GLY A 39 6.76 -15.41 -9.31
CA GLY A 39 7.52 -14.48 -10.14
C GLY A 39 7.88 -13.15 -9.46
N GLY A 40 7.62 -12.99 -8.16
CA GLY A 40 8.06 -11.82 -7.38
C GLY A 40 9.48 -11.97 -6.82
N LEU A 41 10.02 -10.90 -6.23
CA LEU A 41 11.35 -10.88 -5.59
C LEU A 41 12.47 -11.35 -6.54
N ALA A 42 12.45 -10.81 -7.76
CA ALA A 42 13.50 -11.07 -8.74
C ALA A 42 14.82 -10.40 -8.32
N ASP A 43 14.75 -9.23 -7.67
CA ASP A 43 15.89 -8.56 -7.07
C ASP A 43 16.36 -9.33 -5.81
N PRO A 44 17.63 -9.79 -5.77
CA PRO A 44 18.17 -10.49 -4.61
C PRO A 44 18.21 -9.61 -3.34
N ALA A 45 18.31 -8.28 -3.46
CA ALA A 45 18.33 -7.38 -2.31
C ALA A 45 16.94 -7.30 -1.65
N TRP A 46 15.87 -7.21 -2.45
CA TRP A 46 14.51 -7.30 -1.92
C TRP A 46 14.20 -8.68 -1.35
N ARG A 47 14.64 -9.75 -2.02
CA ARG A 47 14.52 -11.11 -1.48
C ARG A 47 15.17 -11.22 -0.10
N ALA A 48 16.39 -10.72 0.05
CA ALA A 48 17.10 -10.74 1.33
C ALA A 48 16.36 -9.98 2.44
N ALA A 49 15.68 -8.87 2.12
CA ALA A 49 14.84 -8.15 3.07
C ALA A 49 13.65 -9.01 3.54
N PHE A 50 12.92 -9.63 2.61
CA PHE A 50 11.79 -10.51 2.96
C PHE A 50 12.23 -11.77 3.72
N GLU A 51 13.43 -12.29 3.48
CA GLU A 51 13.99 -13.44 4.19
C GLU A 51 14.42 -13.10 5.63
N GLN A 52 14.67 -11.83 5.94
CA GLN A 52 15.23 -11.40 7.22
C GLN A 52 14.24 -10.65 8.11
N VAL A 53 13.35 -9.82 7.55
CA VAL A 53 12.41 -9.01 8.33
C VAL A 53 11.29 -9.90 8.90
N PRO A 54 11.15 -10.03 10.23
CA PRO A 54 10.18 -10.93 10.85
C PRO A 54 8.77 -10.31 10.87
N ARG A 55 8.00 -10.53 9.79
CA ARG A 55 6.62 -10.01 9.65
C ARG A 55 5.74 -10.17 10.90
N HIS A 56 5.85 -11.29 11.63
CA HIS A 56 5.05 -11.54 12.83
C HIS A 56 5.26 -10.52 13.97
N LEU A 57 6.41 -9.82 14.04
CA LEU A 57 6.63 -8.74 15.01
C LEU A 57 5.78 -7.50 14.70
N PHE A 58 5.37 -7.32 13.44
CA PHE A 58 4.57 -6.19 12.99
C PHE A 58 3.06 -6.48 13.05
N VAL A 59 2.67 -7.74 13.28
CA VAL A 59 1.26 -8.16 13.37
C VAL A 59 1.00 -8.94 14.67
N PRO A 60 1.18 -8.32 15.86
CA PRO A 60 0.99 -9.00 17.15
C PRO A 60 -0.43 -9.55 17.33
N SER A 61 -1.41 -9.02 16.58
CA SER A 61 -2.73 -9.60 16.43
C SER A 61 -3.34 -9.24 15.08
N TYR A 62 -4.22 -10.09 14.57
CA TYR A 62 -5.07 -9.79 13.42
C TYR A 62 -6.42 -10.52 13.52
N PHE A 63 -7.36 -10.12 12.67
CA PHE A 63 -8.69 -10.71 12.60
C PHE A 63 -8.83 -11.57 11.35
N VAL A 64 -9.45 -12.73 11.52
CA VAL A 64 -9.88 -13.62 10.44
C VAL A 64 -11.41 -13.73 10.45
N VAL A 65 -12.01 -13.99 9.31
CA VAL A 65 -13.46 -14.16 9.19
C VAL A 65 -13.76 -15.65 9.03
N GLU A 66 -14.39 -16.24 10.04
CA GLU A 66 -14.86 -17.62 9.98
C GLU A 66 -16.37 -17.65 10.18
N ALA A 67 -17.09 -18.25 9.23
CA ALA A 67 -18.55 -18.35 9.24
C ALA A 67 -19.28 -17.00 9.49
N GLY A 68 -18.70 -15.89 9.03
CA GLY A 68 -19.27 -14.54 9.21
C GLY A 68 -18.99 -13.90 10.57
N VAL A 69 -18.16 -14.52 11.41
CA VAL A 69 -17.72 -13.98 12.70
C VAL A 69 -16.24 -13.61 12.62
N TYR A 70 -15.89 -12.43 13.15
CA TYR A 70 -14.50 -12.02 13.30
C TYR A 70 -13.88 -12.75 14.50
N GLU A 71 -12.90 -13.59 14.23
CA GLU A 71 -12.05 -14.19 15.26
C GLU A 71 -10.72 -13.41 15.34
N ARG A 72 -10.29 -13.06 16.55
CA ARG A 72 -8.97 -12.47 16.78
C ARG A 72 -7.94 -13.56 17.06
N LEU A 73 -6.87 -13.58 16.28
CA LEU A 73 -5.66 -14.37 16.52
C LEU A 73 -4.55 -13.44 17.00
N TRP A 74 -3.79 -13.85 18.03
CA TRP A 74 -2.76 -12.99 18.62
C TRP A 74 -1.59 -13.77 19.24
N ARG A 75 -0.45 -13.08 19.37
CA ARG A 75 0.85 -13.61 19.82
C ARG A 75 0.79 -14.28 21.20
N GLU A 76 0.19 -13.62 22.18
CA GLU A 76 0.07 -14.10 23.57
C GLU A 76 -1.20 -14.93 23.86
N ASP A 77 -1.78 -15.62 22.87
CA ASP A 77 -2.94 -16.48 23.12
C ASP A 77 -2.56 -17.59 24.11
N PRO A 78 -3.35 -17.91 25.15
CA PRO A 78 -3.01 -18.99 26.08
C PRO A 78 -2.98 -20.37 25.40
N ASP A 79 -3.75 -20.57 24.32
CA ASP A 79 -3.81 -21.81 23.56
C ASP A 79 -2.63 -21.93 22.57
N PRO A 80 -1.74 -22.94 22.73
CA PRO A 80 -0.63 -23.17 21.80
C PRO A 80 -1.04 -23.36 20.35
N GLU A 81 -2.18 -24.00 20.09
CA GLU A 81 -2.65 -24.24 18.71
C GLU A 81 -3.09 -22.93 18.06
N ARG A 82 -3.78 -22.07 18.80
CA ARG A 82 -4.17 -20.74 18.31
C ARG A 82 -2.98 -19.83 18.10
N ARG A 83 -1.93 -19.92 18.95
CA ARG A 83 -0.66 -19.21 18.71
C ARG A 83 0.06 -19.69 17.44
N ALA A 84 0.07 -21.00 17.19
CA ALA A 84 0.65 -21.54 15.95
C ALA A 84 -0.12 -21.03 14.72
N ARG A 85 -1.46 -21.07 14.75
CA ARG A 85 -2.31 -20.53 13.68
C ARG A 85 -2.13 -19.03 13.46
N TRP A 86 -1.92 -18.25 14.53
CA TRP A 86 -1.54 -16.83 14.44
C TRP A 86 -0.21 -16.65 13.68
N LEU A 87 0.80 -17.44 14.03
CA LEU A 87 2.11 -17.33 13.40
C LEU A 87 2.08 -17.72 11.92
N ASP A 88 1.40 -18.82 11.59
CA ASP A 88 1.27 -19.28 10.22
C ASP A 88 0.54 -18.25 9.36
N GLY A 89 -0.60 -17.72 9.83
CA GLY A 89 -1.34 -16.70 9.11
C GLY A 89 -0.59 -15.36 8.98
N ALA A 90 0.32 -15.03 9.92
CA ALA A 90 1.21 -13.87 9.76
C ALA A 90 2.11 -13.97 8.51
N TYR A 91 2.34 -15.18 7.99
CA TYR A 91 3.14 -15.46 6.80
C TYR A 91 2.34 -15.98 5.61
N GLU A 92 1.01 -15.96 5.68
CA GLU A 92 0.18 -16.17 4.49
C GLU A 92 0.30 -14.98 3.53
N ASP A 93 0.25 -15.29 2.22
CA ASP A 93 0.27 -14.28 1.16
C ASP A 93 -1.09 -13.61 0.98
N GLY A 94 -1.58 -12.98 2.05
CA GLY A 94 -2.84 -12.24 2.07
C GLY A 94 -2.73 -10.98 2.93
N PRO A 95 -3.67 -10.03 2.75
CA PRO A 95 -3.78 -8.89 3.66
C PRO A 95 -4.32 -9.35 5.02
N LEU A 96 -3.76 -8.80 6.10
CA LEU A 96 -4.18 -9.12 7.46
C LEU A 96 -4.87 -7.91 8.08
N ALA A 97 -6.11 -8.06 8.52
CA ALA A 97 -6.84 -7.01 9.23
C ALA A 97 -6.27 -6.83 10.64
N THR A 98 -5.55 -5.74 10.90
CA THR A 98 -4.83 -5.54 12.18
C THR A 98 -5.57 -4.64 13.15
N ARG A 99 -6.50 -3.81 12.66
CA ARG A 99 -7.38 -3.00 13.52
C ARG A 99 -8.74 -2.83 12.86
N LEU A 100 -9.79 -3.04 13.66
CA LEU A 100 -11.18 -2.76 13.32
C LEU A 100 -11.71 -1.67 14.27
N ARG A 101 -12.51 -0.74 13.76
CA ARG A 101 -13.29 0.22 14.56
C ARG A 101 -14.72 0.20 14.05
N ASP A 102 -15.67 -0.03 14.95
CA ASP A 102 -17.11 -0.12 14.63
C ASP A 102 -17.43 -1.12 13.50
N GLY A 103 -16.65 -2.22 13.41
CA GLY A 103 -16.79 -3.24 12.37
C GLY A 103 -16.14 -2.88 11.02
N ALA A 104 -15.61 -1.67 10.85
CA ALA A 104 -14.89 -1.25 9.66
C ALA A 104 -13.37 -1.47 9.80
N LEU A 105 -12.72 -1.86 8.71
CA LEU A 105 -11.27 -2.01 8.64
C LEU A 105 -10.58 -0.65 8.75
N VAL A 106 -9.74 -0.50 9.78
CA VAL A 106 -8.96 0.71 10.04
C VAL A 106 -7.59 0.53 9.41
N THR A 107 -6.81 -0.45 9.87
CA THR A 107 -5.48 -0.76 9.31
C THR A 107 -5.37 -2.24 8.97
N SER A 108 -4.61 -2.53 7.93
CA SER A 108 -4.20 -3.88 7.54
C SER A 108 -2.70 -3.92 7.29
N SER A 109 -2.09 -5.09 7.53
CA SER A 109 -0.81 -5.39 6.91
C SER A 109 -1.09 -5.83 5.48
N SER A 110 -0.47 -5.17 4.51
CA SER A 110 -0.65 -5.47 3.09
C SER A 110 -0.18 -6.88 2.72
N GLN A 111 -0.71 -7.39 1.61
CA GLN A 111 -0.32 -8.68 1.03
C GLN A 111 1.19 -8.65 0.65
N PRO A 112 2.00 -9.63 1.11
CA PRO A 112 3.44 -9.68 0.85
C PRO A 112 3.84 -9.66 -0.62
N SER A 113 3.19 -10.45 -1.48
CA SER A 113 3.50 -10.48 -2.91
C SER A 113 3.21 -9.16 -3.60
N LEU A 114 2.11 -8.49 -3.23
CA LEU A 114 1.79 -7.16 -3.73
C LEU A 114 2.83 -6.12 -3.27
N MET A 115 3.29 -6.20 -2.02
CA MET A 115 4.40 -5.36 -1.53
C MET A 115 5.69 -5.61 -2.31
N ALA A 116 6.03 -6.87 -2.60
CA ALA A 116 7.20 -7.19 -3.42
C ALA A 116 7.13 -6.55 -4.81
N VAL A 117 5.96 -6.61 -5.48
CA VAL A 117 5.74 -5.93 -6.77
C VAL A 117 5.92 -4.40 -6.65
N MET A 118 5.38 -3.80 -5.58
CA MET A 118 5.51 -2.36 -5.36
C MET A 118 6.94 -1.92 -5.12
N LEU A 119 7.69 -2.68 -4.30
CA LEU A 119 9.09 -2.40 -3.98
C LEU A 119 10.00 -2.58 -5.20
N ASP A 120 9.79 -3.64 -5.99
CA ASP A 120 10.50 -3.85 -7.26
C ASP A 120 10.24 -2.67 -8.24
N ALA A 121 9.01 -2.17 -8.30
CA ALA A 121 8.62 -1.06 -9.18
C ALA A 121 9.22 0.31 -8.80
N LEU A 122 9.75 0.46 -7.58
CA LEU A 122 10.45 1.68 -7.17
C LEU A 122 11.81 1.83 -7.84
N GLU A 123 12.41 0.73 -8.32
CA GLU A 123 13.73 0.71 -8.98
C GLU A 123 14.83 1.40 -8.14
N LEU A 124 14.76 1.26 -6.81
CA LEU A 124 15.68 1.90 -5.86
C LEU A 124 17.11 1.34 -5.96
N ALA A 125 18.09 2.25 -5.98
CA ALA A 125 19.51 1.97 -5.90
C ALA A 125 20.05 2.17 -4.48
N ASP A 126 21.29 1.71 -4.24
CA ASP A 126 21.98 1.95 -2.98
C ASP A 126 22.23 3.46 -2.79
N GLY A 127 21.82 3.98 -1.63
CA GLY A 127 21.95 5.40 -1.29
C GLY A 127 20.74 6.26 -1.65
N ASP A 128 19.74 5.71 -2.34
CA ASP A 128 18.47 6.39 -2.60
C ASP A 128 17.67 6.61 -1.31
N THR A 129 16.94 7.72 -1.24
CA THR A 129 15.99 8.01 -0.15
C THR A 129 14.54 7.80 -0.58
N VAL A 130 13.72 7.28 0.34
CA VAL A 130 12.33 6.91 0.05
C VAL A 130 11.36 7.51 1.07
N LEU A 131 10.23 7.99 0.55
CA LEU A 131 9.07 8.38 1.34
C LEU A 131 7.97 7.32 1.19
N GLU A 132 7.60 6.69 2.30
CA GLU A 132 6.43 5.84 2.40
C GLU A 132 5.24 6.63 2.95
N ILE A 133 4.09 6.50 2.29
CA ILE A 133 2.80 7.03 2.74
C ILE A 133 1.92 5.87 3.20
N GLY A 134 1.57 5.89 4.49
CA GLY A 134 0.82 4.82 5.16
C GLY A 134 1.74 3.88 5.94
N ALA A 135 2.32 4.35 7.05
CA ALA A 135 3.20 3.53 7.87
C ALA A 135 2.50 2.24 8.36
N GLY A 136 1.21 2.31 8.70
CA GLY A 136 0.42 1.16 9.10
C GLY A 136 1.09 0.39 10.25
N THR A 137 1.40 -0.89 10.03
CA THR A 137 2.09 -1.70 11.04
C THR A 137 3.58 -1.43 11.17
N GLY A 138 4.20 -0.77 10.18
CA GLY A 138 5.64 -0.57 10.04
C GLY A 138 6.37 -1.68 9.26
N TYR A 139 5.69 -2.72 8.79
CA TYR A 139 6.35 -3.85 8.10
C TYR A 139 7.05 -3.42 6.80
N ASN A 140 6.39 -2.63 5.96
CA ASN A 140 6.98 -2.19 4.69
C ASN A 140 8.10 -1.16 4.91
N ALA A 141 7.96 -0.26 5.89
CA ALA A 141 9.07 0.57 6.39
C ALA A 141 10.30 -0.25 6.81
N ALA A 142 10.11 -1.40 7.47
CA ALA A 142 11.21 -2.29 7.86
C ALA A 142 11.88 -2.95 6.65
N LEU A 143 11.12 -3.36 5.64
CA LEU A 143 11.68 -3.90 4.38
C LEU A 143 12.53 -2.83 3.66
N LEU A 144 12.02 -1.60 3.59
CA LEU A 144 12.75 -0.45 3.03
C LEU A 144 14.02 -0.16 3.83
N ALA A 145 13.93 -0.16 5.17
CA ALA A 145 15.04 0.13 6.06
C ALA A 145 16.12 -0.97 6.01
N HIS A 146 15.72 -2.23 5.86
CA HIS A 146 16.65 -3.33 5.62
C HIS A 146 17.39 -3.18 4.29
N ARG A 147 16.71 -2.71 3.25
CA ARG A 147 17.28 -2.53 1.90
C ARG A 147 18.21 -1.32 1.80
N LEU A 148 17.83 -0.19 2.40
CA LEU A 148 18.48 1.12 2.19
C LEU A 148 19.22 1.66 3.41
N GLY A 149 18.95 1.12 4.60
CA GLY A 149 19.32 1.69 5.89
C GLY A 149 18.25 2.61 6.46
N ASP A 150 18.19 2.69 7.80
CA ASP A 150 17.17 3.47 8.53
C ASP A 150 17.13 4.95 8.12
N ASP A 151 18.30 5.57 7.93
CA ASP A 151 18.42 7.01 7.63
C ASP A 151 17.80 7.38 6.27
N ALA A 152 17.72 6.43 5.34
CA ALA A 152 17.19 6.63 4.00
C ALA A 152 15.65 6.55 3.93
N VAL A 153 15.00 6.09 5.00
CA VAL A 153 13.57 5.82 5.00
C VAL A 153 12.82 6.84 5.85
N THR A 154 11.83 7.47 5.23
CA THR A 154 10.81 8.27 5.93
C THR A 154 9.45 7.62 5.71
N THR A 155 8.68 7.40 6.76
CA THR A 155 7.32 6.84 6.68
C THR A 155 6.33 7.72 7.42
N VAL A 156 5.18 7.98 6.79
CA VAL A 156 4.15 8.90 7.30
C VAL A 156 2.85 8.16 7.54
N ASP A 157 2.19 8.41 8.66
CA ASP A 157 0.79 8.02 8.88
C ASP A 157 0.02 9.14 9.59
N LEU A 158 -1.29 9.21 9.35
CA LEU A 158 -2.15 10.27 9.89
C LEU A 158 -2.43 10.09 11.38
N ASP A 159 -2.46 8.84 11.85
CA ASP A 159 -2.92 8.49 13.19
C ASP A 159 -1.73 8.33 14.16
N PRO A 160 -1.66 9.13 15.25
CA PRO A 160 -0.56 9.03 16.22
C PRO A 160 -0.45 7.63 16.84
N ASP A 161 -1.57 6.94 17.10
CA ASP A 161 -1.56 5.59 17.69
C ASP A 161 -0.99 4.56 16.70
N ILE A 162 -1.18 4.78 15.40
CA ILE A 162 -0.57 3.94 14.36
C ILE A 162 0.93 4.19 14.30
N THR A 163 1.34 5.46 14.24
CA THR A 163 2.78 5.79 14.18
C THR A 163 3.55 5.30 15.41
N GLU A 164 2.96 5.37 16.61
CA GLU A 164 3.63 4.90 17.83
C GLU A 164 3.72 3.37 17.88
N SER A 165 2.68 2.68 17.42
CA SER A 165 2.72 1.22 17.24
C SER A 165 3.78 0.82 16.21
N ALA A 166 3.87 1.52 15.08
CA ALA A 166 4.87 1.26 14.06
C ALA A 166 6.30 1.47 14.59
N ARG A 167 6.56 2.57 15.32
CA ARG A 167 7.85 2.81 15.99
C ARG A 167 8.22 1.66 16.93
N SER A 168 7.24 1.14 17.69
CA SER A 168 7.46 0.03 18.61
C SER A 168 7.82 -1.27 17.88
N HIS A 169 7.08 -1.64 16.82
CA HIS A 169 7.36 -2.85 16.04
C HIS A 169 8.70 -2.75 15.28
N LEU A 170 8.95 -1.61 14.63
CA LEU A 170 10.24 -1.30 14.01
C LEU A 170 11.35 -1.44 15.04
N ALA A 171 11.11 -0.92 16.25
CA ALA A 171 12.10 -0.95 17.30
C ALA A 171 12.47 -2.36 17.77
N GLU A 172 11.46 -3.23 17.91
CA GLU A 172 11.58 -4.65 18.25
C GLU A 172 12.30 -5.43 17.13
N ALA A 173 12.07 -5.07 15.87
CA ALA A 173 12.75 -5.65 14.71
C ALA A 173 14.16 -5.11 14.46
N GLY A 174 14.63 -4.14 15.27
CA GLY A 174 15.98 -3.57 15.15
C GLY A 174 16.12 -2.40 14.17
N HIS A 175 15.01 -1.86 13.67
CA HIS A 175 14.97 -0.73 12.74
C HIS A 175 14.58 0.57 13.47
N ARG A 176 15.07 1.71 12.97
CA ARG A 176 14.75 3.07 13.48
C ARG A 176 14.61 4.10 12.33
N PRO A 177 13.82 3.83 11.27
CA PRO A 177 13.57 4.83 10.24
C PRO A 177 12.78 6.02 10.81
N PHE A 178 12.70 7.11 10.05
CA PHE A 178 12.01 8.30 10.48
C PHE A 178 10.50 8.16 10.33
N VAL A 179 9.79 7.94 11.44
CA VAL A 179 8.33 7.79 11.47
C VAL A 179 7.66 9.12 11.84
N VAL A 180 6.83 9.64 10.94
CA VAL A 180 6.14 10.93 11.07
C VAL A 180 4.65 10.73 11.26
N THR A 181 4.08 11.45 12.23
CA THR A 181 2.62 11.61 12.34
C THR A 181 2.21 12.83 11.55
N GLY A 182 1.48 12.65 10.45
CA GLY A 182 1.11 13.74 9.57
C GLY A 182 0.25 13.32 8.38
N ASP A 183 -0.23 14.31 7.63
CA ASP A 183 -0.98 14.08 6.41
C ASP A 183 -0.05 13.64 5.28
N GLY A 184 -0.18 12.39 4.85
CA GLY A 184 0.61 11.82 3.77
C GLY A 184 0.46 12.53 2.42
N ALA A 185 -0.65 13.24 2.18
CA ALA A 185 -0.80 14.06 0.99
C ALA A 185 0.22 15.20 0.94
N ARG A 186 0.68 15.68 2.10
CA ARG A 186 1.69 16.74 2.24
C ARG A 186 3.13 16.23 2.21
N GLY A 187 3.31 14.90 2.14
CA GLY A 187 4.62 14.27 2.18
C GLY A 187 5.41 14.61 3.46
N CYS A 188 6.71 14.84 3.32
CA CYS A 188 7.60 15.27 4.40
C CYS A 188 8.66 16.26 3.88
N PRO A 189 8.32 17.56 3.76
CA PRO A 189 9.23 18.58 3.21
C PRO A 189 10.57 18.68 3.95
N GLU A 190 10.59 18.39 5.25
CA GLU A 190 11.79 18.44 6.10
C GLU A 190 12.84 17.38 5.73
N ARG A 191 12.42 16.32 5.03
CA ARG A 191 13.27 15.19 4.63
C ARG A 191 13.47 15.09 3.11
N ALA A 192 12.76 15.93 2.36
CA ALA A 192 12.96 16.07 0.92
C ALA A 192 14.38 16.55 0.57
N PRO A 193 14.91 16.24 -0.62
CA PRO A 193 14.24 15.51 -1.69
C PRO A 193 14.36 13.97 -1.58
N PHE A 194 13.38 13.27 -2.17
CA PHE A 194 13.32 11.81 -2.26
C PHE A 194 13.65 11.29 -3.66
N ASP A 195 14.20 10.08 -3.74
CA ASP A 195 14.44 9.33 -4.98
C ASP A 195 13.26 8.41 -5.33
N ALA A 196 12.43 8.08 -4.34
CA ALA A 196 11.14 7.46 -4.60
C ALA A 196 10.05 7.81 -3.56
N VAL A 197 8.81 7.68 -3.99
CA VAL A 197 7.62 7.72 -3.12
C VAL A 197 6.83 6.44 -3.33
N VAL A 198 6.43 5.79 -2.24
CA VAL A 198 5.54 4.65 -2.25
C VAL A 198 4.33 4.91 -1.36
N ALA A 199 3.13 4.62 -1.85
CA ALA A 199 1.91 4.73 -1.05
C ALA A 199 1.27 3.37 -0.81
N THR A 200 0.94 3.04 0.43
CA THR A 200 0.27 1.80 0.84
C THR A 200 -1.21 2.05 1.19
N CYS A 201 -1.80 3.06 0.55
CA CYS A 201 -3.19 3.46 0.66
C CYS A 201 -3.72 3.91 -0.72
N THR A 202 -5.03 3.77 -0.96
CA THR A 202 -5.64 4.21 -2.21
C THR A 202 -5.88 5.73 -2.21
N LEU A 203 -5.60 6.38 -3.33
CA LEU A 203 -5.73 7.84 -3.49
C LEU A 203 -6.75 8.18 -4.58
N PRO A 204 -7.45 9.34 -4.47
CA PRO A 204 -8.31 9.84 -5.54
C PRO A 204 -7.50 10.46 -6.70
N SER A 205 -6.32 10.99 -6.41
CA SER A 205 -5.37 11.60 -7.35
C SER A 205 -3.97 11.61 -6.73
N VAL A 206 -2.93 11.97 -7.50
CA VAL A 206 -1.55 12.10 -7.00
C VAL A 206 -1.42 13.45 -6.28
N PRO A 207 -1.06 13.52 -4.99
CA PRO A 207 -0.85 14.80 -4.33
C PRO A 207 0.27 15.61 -5.00
N PRO A 208 0.10 16.92 -5.23
CA PRO A 208 1.08 17.76 -5.93
C PRO A 208 2.41 17.89 -5.17
N ASP A 209 2.36 17.72 -3.84
CA ASP A 209 3.53 17.78 -2.98
C ASP A 209 4.51 16.62 -3.22
N TRP A 210 4.04 15.48 -3.75
CA TRP A 210 4.89 14.31 -3.98
C TRP A 210 5.95 14.56 -5.07
N PRO A 211 5.59 14.89 -6.33
CA PRO A 211 6.59 15.22 -7.34
C PRO A 211 7.42 16.46 -6.95
N ALA A 212 6.84 17.41 -6.20
CA ALA A 212 7.58 18.59 -5.74
C ALA A 212 8.68 18.28 -4.72
N GLN A 213 8.54 17.19 -3.96
CA GLN A 213 9.51 16.71 -2.98
C GLN A 213 10.46 15.66 -3.53
N CYS A 214 10.42 15.39 -4.84
CA CYS A 214 11.22 14.35 -5.48
C CYS A 214 12.36 14.93 -6.33
N ARG A 215 13.46 14.18 -6.45
CA ARG A 215 14.49 14.47 -7.45
C ARG A 215 13.96 14.19 -8.87
N PRO A 216 14.45 14.89 -9.91
CA PRO A 216 14.18 14.50 -11.30
C PRO A 216 14.57 13.04 -11.54
N GLY A 217 13.67 12.29 -12.18
CA GLY A 217 13.85 10.86 -12.43
C GLY A 217 13.33 9.95 -11.32
N ALA A 218 12.95 10.46 -10.15
CA ALA A 218 12.39 9.68 -9.05
C ALA A 218 11.15 8.89 -9.46
N ARG A 219 10.86 7.79 -8.75
CA ARG A 219 9.68 6.94 -8.98
C ARG A 219 8.58 7.22 -7.96
N ILE A 220 7.33 7.32 -8.43
CA ILE A 220 6.14 7.33 -7.57
C ILE A 220 5.36 6.05 -7.85
N VAL A 221 5.24 5.17 -6.85
CA VAL A 221 4.47 3.93 -6.93
C VAL A 221 3.29 4.00 -5.97
N ALA A 222 2.07 3.97 -6.49
CA ALA A 222 0.89 4.17 -5.65
C ALA A 222 -0.35 3.45 -6.21
N PRO A 223 -1.26 2.98 -5.34
CA PRO A 223 -2.58 2.54 -5.74
C PRO A 223 -3.45 3.74 -6.16
N LEU A 224 -4.05 3.64 -7.35
CA LEU A 224 -5.09 4.57 -7.81
C LEU A 224 -6.22 3.77 -8.44
N SER A 225 -7.44 4.07 -8.04
CA SER A 225 -8.62 3.25 -8.36
C SER A 225 -8.44 1.80 -7.87
N THR A 226 -8.34 0.82 -8.77
CA THR A 226 -8.03 -0.59 -8.44
C THR A 226 -6.77 -1.10 -9.15
N GLY A 227 -5.91 -0.15 -9.59
CA GLY A 227 -4.65 -0.43 -10.26
C GLY A 227 -3.47 0.12 -9.47
N LEU A 228 -2.28 -0.32 -9.83
CA LEU A 228 -1.02 0.16 -9.27
C LEU A 228 -0.31 1.01 -10.33
N MET A 229 -0.11 2.30 -10.09
CA MET A 229 0.63 3.17 -11.01
C MET A 229 2.11 3.26 -10.63
N ALA A 230 2.97 3.40 -11.65
CA ALA A 230 4.38 3.69 -11.51
C ALA A 230 4.73 4.89 -12.40
N LEU A 231 4.89 6.06 -11.78
CA LEU A 231 5.17 7.32 -12.45
C LEU A 231 6.65 7.69 -12.31
N ARG A 232 7.18 8.40 -13.30
CA ARG A 232 8.51 9.00 -13.23
C ARG A 232 8.37 10.51 -13.09
N VAL A 233 9.08 11.06 -12.11
CA VAL A 233 9.11 12.51 -11.83
C VAL A 233 9.99 13.21 -12.85
N GLY A 234 9.54 14.37 -13.31
CA GLY A 234 10.27 15.25 -14.23
C GLY A 234 9.89 16.70 -13.99
N SER A 235 10.03 17.52 -15.04
CA SER A 235 9.57 18.90 -15.02
C SER A 235 8.83 19.23 -16.30
N ASP A 236 7.84 20.10 -16.19
CA ASP A 236 7.15 20.63 -17.35
C ASP A 236 7.96 21.71 -18.09
N THR A 237 7.39 22.25 -19.17
CA THR A 237 7.99 23.30 -20.00
C THR A 237 8.29 24.59 -19.23
N ASP A 238 7.63 24.83 -18.11
CA ASP A 238 7.82 25.99 -17.24
C ASP A 238 8.73 25.66 -16.05
N GLY A 239 9.33 24.46 -16.01
CA GLY A 239 10.20 24.00 -14.93
C GLY A 239 9.47 23.58 -13.65
N ARG A 240 8.14 23.40 -13.68
CA ARG A 240 7.36 22.96 -12.51
C ARG A 240 7.42 21.44 -12.39
N PRO A 241 7.33 20.88 -11.17
CA PRO A 241 7.29 19.44 -10.97
C PRO A 241 6.18 18.76 -11.78
N SER A 242 6.50 17.64 -12.41
CA SER A 242 5.55 16.81 -13.15
C SER A 242 5.80 15.34 -12.86
N ALA A 243 4.82 14.49 -13.11
CA ALA A 243 5.00 13.04 -13.08
C ALA A 243 4.18 12.38 -14.19
N GLU A 244 4.75 11.38 -14.86
CA GLU A 244 4.04 10.63 -15.90
C GLU A 244 4.45 9.16 -15.87
N GLY A 245 3.50 8.27 -16.16
CA GLY A 245 3.78 6.85 -16.26
C GLY A 245 2.54 6.03 -16.51
N ARG A 246 2.68 4.71 -16.34
CA ARG A 246 1.65 3.72 -16.66
C ARG A 246 1.22 2.97 -15.41
N PHE A 247 0.05 2.33 -15.49
CA PHE A 247 -0.30 1.31 -14.54
C PHE A 247 0.49 0.03 -14.80
N LEU A 248 0.82 -0.69 -13.75
CA LEU A 248 1.28 -2.06 -13.82
C LEU A 248 0.08 -2.98 -14.09
N ARG A 249 0.36 -4.19 -14.57
CA ARG A 249 -0.69 -5.20 -14.83
C ARG A 249 -1.39 -5.66 -13.55
N THR A 250 -0.71 -5.50 -12.42
CA THR A 250 -1.14 -5.89 -11.08
C THR A 250 -2.31 -5.03 -10.59
N SER A 251 -3.35 -5.68 -10.06
CA SER A 251 -4.41 -5.01 -9.31
C SER A 251 -3.92 -4.65 -7.90
N ALA A 252 -4.41 -3.53 -7.37
CA ALA A 252 -4.07 -3.08 -6.04
C ALA A 252 -5.34 -2.65 -5.30
N TYR A 253 -5.65 -3.37 -4.22
CA TYR A 253 -6.77 -3.07 -3.35
C TYR A 253 -6.22 -2.67 -1.98
N PHE A 254 -6.28 -1.37 -1.69
CA PHE A 254 -5.83 -0.81 -0.43
C PHE A 254 -6.95 -0.01 0.24
N VAL A 255 -6.85 0.14 1.56
CA VAL A 255 -7.71 1.06 2.31
C VAL A 255 -7.52 2.49 1.77
N PRO A 256 -8.59 3.30 1.64
CA PRO A 256 -8.46 4.68 1.18
C PRO A 256 -7.59 5.53 2.13
N LEU A 257 -6.83 6.47 1.56
CA LEU A 257 -6.15 7.50 2.34
C LEU A 257 -7.20 8.32 3.10
N ARG A 258 -7.12 8.30 4.44
CA ARG A 258 -8.06 9.05 5.28
C ARG A 258 -7.77 10.54 5.18
N GLY A 259 -8.84 11.34 5.01
CA GLY A 259 -8.74 12.76 4.73
C GLY A 259 -8.90 13.12 3.25
N GLY A 260 -8.81 12.15 2.33
CA GLY A 260 -9.21 12.29 0.93
C GLY A 260 -10.67 11.91 0.69
N MET A 261 -11.27 12.44 -0.38
CA MET A 261 -12.63 12.10 -0.82
C MET A 261 -12.72 10.59 -1.13
N GLY A 262 -13.69 9.92 -0.51
CA GLY A 262 -13.91 8.47 -0.67
C GLY A 262 -14.40 8.08 -2.07
N VAL A 263 -14.12 6.84 -2.47
CA VAL A 263 -14.60 6.27 -3.75
C VAL A 263 -16.12 6.12 -3.70
N PRO A 264 -16.89 6.68 -4.67
CA PRO A 264 -18.33 6.47 -4.74
C PRO A 264 -18.65 4.98 -4.99
N GLU A 265 -19.65 4.45 -4.30
CA GLU A 265 -20.31 3.21 -4.73
C GLU A 265 -21.05 3.51 -6.05
N SER A 266 -20.41 3.26 -7.19
CA SER A 266 -21.06 3.48 -8.49
C SER A 266 -22.22 2.51 -8.67
N SER A 267 -23.40 3.04 -8.95
CA SER A 267 -24.62 2.28 -9.24
C SER A 267 -24.45 1.46 -10.54
N ALA A 268 -24.12 0.17 -10.40
CA ALA A 268 -24.00 -0.77 -11.52
C ALA A 268 -25.36 -1.14 -12.18
N GLY A 269 -26.35 -0.26 -12.08
CA GLY A 269 -27.71 -0.47 -12.59
C GLY A 269 -27.71 -0.65 -14.11
N GLY A 270 -28.05 -1.86 -14.57
CA GLY A 270 -28.23 -2.16 -15.99
C GLY A 270 -26.97 -2.62 -16.74
N LEU A 271 -25.87 -2.92 -16.05
CA LEU A 271 -24.69 -3.54 -16.66
C LEU A 271 -24.77 -5.08 -16.66
N PRO A 272 -24.20 -5.78 -17.66
CA PRO A 272 -24.11 -7.23 -17.66
C PRO A 272 -23.29 -7.74 -16.46
N ARG A 273 -23.81 -8.76 -15.75
CA ARG A 273 -23.12 -9.38 -14.60
C ARG A 273 -21.66 -9.76 -14.89
N ARG A 274 -21.40 -10.31 -16.08
CA ARG A 274 -20.04 -10.67 -16.55
C ARG A 274 -19.06 -9.48 -16.59
N ALA A 275 -19.56 -8.28 -16.86
CA ALA A 275 -18.74 -7.06 -16.91
C ALA A 275 -18.48 -6.58 -15.48
N ILE A 276 -19.53 -6.52 -14.65
CA ILE A 276 -19.42 -6.18 -13.23
C ILE A 276 -18.47 -7.13 -12.51
N GLU A 277 -18.42 -8.41 -12.87
CA GLU A 277 -17.53 -9.41 -12.28
C GLU A 277 -16.07 -9.31 -12.77
N ASN A 278 -15.81 -8.59 -13.87
CA ASN A 278 -14.50 -8.48 -14.48
C ASN A 278 -13.66 -7.36 -13.84
N GLU A 279 -12.48 -7.71 -13.32
CA GLU A 279 -11.60 -6.74 -12.65
C GLU A 279 -11.08 -5.61 -13.54
N LEU A 280 -10.77 -5.88 -14.81
CA LEU A 280 -10.29 -4.84 -15.73
C LEU A 280 -11.40 -3.84 -16.07
N PHE A 281 -12.64 -4.32 -16.17
CA PHE A 281 -13.78 -3.43 -16.35
C PHE A 281 -14.04 -2.61 -15.09
N ARG A 282 -14.01 -3.21 -13.89
CA ARG A 282 -14.13 -2.46 -12.63
C ARG A 282 -13.04 -1.40 -12.51
N PHE A 283 -11.81 -1.72 -12.91
CA PHE A 283 -10.71 -0.77 -12.95
C PHE A 283 -11.02 0.44 -13.83
N LEU A 284 -11.43 0.21 -15.09
CA LEU A 284 -11.83 1.29 -15.99
C LEU A 284 -12.99 2.10 -15.39
N LEU A 285 -14.02 1.42 -14.90
CA LEU A 285 -15.20 2.06 -14.33
C LEU A 285 -14.86 2.99 -13.15
N THR A 286 -13.98 2.55 -12.24
CA THR A 286 -13.53 3.38 -11.11
C THR A 286 -12.61 4.51 -11.58
N LEU A 287 -11.73 4.25 -12.55
CA LEU A 287 -10.79 5.26 -13.08
C LEU A 287 -11.51 6.41 -13.79
N THR A 288 -12.63 6.12 -14.46
CA THR A 288 -13.38 7.10 -15.26
C THR A 288 -14.67 7.55 -14.60
N ALA A 289 -14.86 7.29 -13.30
CA ALA A 289 -16.14 7.47 -12.61
C ALA A 289 -16.69 8.91 -12.70
N ASP A 290 -15.81 9.91 -12.75
CA ASP A 290 -16.19 11.32 -12.85
C ASP A 290 -16.35 11.82 -14.30
N SER A 291 -16.09 10.96 -15.29
CA SER A 291 -16.02 11.35 -16.71
C SER A 291 -16.93 10.55 -17.63
N LEU A 292 -17.20 9.28 -17.33
CA LEU A 292 -18.01 8.40 -18.16
C LEU A 292 -19.14 7.79 -17.35
N ASP A 293 -20.34 7.72 -17.92
CA ASP A 293 -21.37 6.88 -17.35
C ASP A 293 -21.01 5.38 -17.52
N PRO A 294 -21.56 4.47 -16.69
CA PRO A 294 -21.18 3.06 -16.72
C PRO A 294 -21.37 2.36 -18.08
N ARG A 295 -22.34 2.78 -18.91
CA ARG A 295 -22.57 2.21 -20.25
C ARG A 295 -21.58 2.74 -21.27
N GLU A 296 -21.19 4.01 -21.17
CA GLU A 296 -20.11 4.57 -21.98
C GLU A 296 -18.79 3.88 -21.69
N ALA A 297 -18.47 3.66 -20.41
CA ALA A 297 -17.31 2.89 -19.98
C ALA A 297 -17.34 1.45 -20.53
N LEU A 298 -18.50 0.77 -20.48
CA LEU A 298 -18.64 -0.57 -21.06
C LEU A 298 -18.42 -0.57 -22.58
N SER A 299 -19.00 0.40 -23.26
CA SER A 299 -18.86 0.52 -24.72
C SER A 299 -17.42 0.77 -25.11
N LEU A 300 -16.69 1.62 -24.37
CA LEU A 300 -15.25 1.83 -24.55
C LEU A 300 -14.47 0.55 -24.31
N TRP A 301 -14.72 -0.13 -23.19
CA TRP A 301 -14.02 -1.37 -22.82
C TRP A 301 -14.17 -2.46 -23.89
N GLU A 302 -15.36 -2.61 -24.48
CA GLU A 302 -15.60 -3.57 -25.55
C GLU A 302 -14.94 -3.15 -26.87
N ARG A 303 -15.04 -1.87 -27.26
CA ARG A 303 -14.39 -1.34 -28.47
C ARG A 303 -12.87 -1.48 -28.43
N GLU A 304 -12.27 -1.24 -27.26
CA GLU A 304 -10.82 -1.30 -27.05
C GLU A 304 -10.31 -2.72 -26.73
N HIS A 305 -11.12 -3.74 -27.01
CA HIS A 305 -10.78 -5.16 -26.85
C HIS A 305 -10.39 -5.53 -25.41
N ARG A 306 -11.08 -4.95 -24.42
CA ARG A 306 -10.88 -5.20 -22.99
C ARG A 306 -9.44 -4.90 -22.58
N PRO A 307 -9.01 -3.62 -22.67
CA PRO A 307 -7.63 -3.22 -22.49
C PRO A 307 -7.08 -3.69 -21.13
N GLN A 308 -5.82 -4.11 -21.15
CA GLN A 308 -5.05 -4.41 -19.94
C GLN A 308 -4.67 -3.12 -19.22
N ARG A 309 -4.39 -3.19 -17.90
CA ARG A 309 -4.03 -2.01 -17.09
C ARG A 309 -2.81 -1.27 -17.62
N ASP A 310 -1.82 -1.99 -18.16
CA ASP A 310 -0.57 -1.42 -18.70
C ASP A 310 -0.76 -0.53 -19.95
N ARG A 311 -1.92 -0.59 -20.60
CA ARG A 311 -2.30 0.38 -21.63
C ARG A 311 -2.70 1.74 -21.06
N PHE A 312 -3.12 1.79 -19.79
CA PHE A 312 -3.50 3.02 -19.12
C PHE A 312 -2.29 3.70 -18.49
N GLY A 313 -2.36 5.02 -18.39
CA GLY A 313 -1.39 5.79 -17.65
C GLY A 313 -1.98 7.05 -17.03
N VAL A 314 -1.11 7.78 -16.33
CA VAL A 314 -1.45 9.01 -15.61
C VAL A 314 -0.38 10.04 -15.91
N THR A 315 -0.82 11.28 -16.13
CA THR A 315 0.05 12.45 -16.24
C THR A 315 -0.39 13.48 -15.21
N VAL A 316 0.58 14.03 -14.48
CA VAL A 316 0.47 15.12 -13.50
C VAL A 316 1.35 16.26 -14.01
N ARG A 317 0.74 17.37 -14.41
CA ARG A 317 1.46 18.50 -15.03
C ARG A 317 0.68 19.80 -14.89
N GLY A 318 1.37 20.89 -14.56
CA GLY A 318 0.81 22.23 -14.58
C GLY A 318 -0.43 22.42 -13.69
N GLY A 319 -0.50 21.73 -12.55
CA GLY A 319 -1.66 21.75 -11.64
C GLY A 319 -2.86 20.95 -12.14
N ARG A 320 -2.70 20.13 -13.17
CA ARG A 320 -3.73 19.22 -13.70
C ARG A 320 -3.26 17.78 -13.63
N GLN A 321 -4.22 16.87 -13.54
CA GLN A 321 -3.97 15.43 -13.56
C GLN A 321 -4.99 14.76 -14.46
N TRP A 322 -4.56 13.80 -15.26
CA TRP A 322 -5.47 13.02 -16.09
C TRP A 322 -4.97 11.60 -16.25
N ALA A 323 -5.91 10.66 -16.27
CA ALA A 323 -5.70 9.31 -16.75
C ALA A 323 -5.88 9.28 -18.26
N TRP A 324 -5.23 8.31 -18.91
CA TRP A 324 -5.32 8.14 -20.35
C TRP A 324 -5.21 6.67 -20.74
N LEU A 325 -5.72 6.34 -21.93
CA LEU A 325 -5.56 5.03 -22.56
C LEU A 325 -4.64 5.17 -23.78
N ASP A 326 -3.58 4.37 -23.80
CA ASP A 326 -2.48 4.32 -24.78
C ASP A 326 -1.59 5.54 -24.89
N ASP A 327 -2.17 6.74 -25.03
CA ASP A 327 -1.46 7.99 -25.33
C ASP A 327 -1.99 9.15 -24.45
N PRO A 328 -1.12 9.88 -23.71
CA PRO A 328 -1.50 11.05 -22.90
C PRO A 328 -2.08 12.23 -23.70
N GLU A 329 -1.79 12.32 -25.00
CA GLU A 329 -2.33 13.33 -25.92
C GLU A 329 -3.41 12.75 -26.86
N GLY A 330 -3.81 11.50 -26.61
CA GLY A 330 -4.77 10.77 -27.40
C GLY A 330 -6.24 11.17 -27.17
N PRO A 331 -7.19 10.48 -27.84
CA PRO A 331 -8.62 10.78 -27.72
C PRO A 331 -9.24 10.27 -26.40
N TYR A 332 -8.54 9.42 -25.65
CA TYR A 332 -9.03 8.78 -24.43
C TYR A 332 -8.27 9.33 -23.23
N VAL A 333 -8.70 10.49 -22.75
CA VAL A 333 -8.16 11.19 -21.59
C VAL A 333 -9.29 11.57 -20.62
N TRP A 334 -9.07 11.39 -19.33
CA TRP A 334 -10.05 11.65 -18.27
C TRP A 334 -9.40 12.43 -17.13
N PRO A 335 -9.93 13.58 -16.71
CA PRO A 335 -9.40 14.31 -15.55
C PRO A 335 -9.44 13.44 -14.29
N LEU A 336 -8.41 13.59 -13.44
CA LEU A 336 -8.31 12.96 -12.12
C LEU A 336 -8.29 14.04 -11.04
N GLY A 337 -9.04 13.80 -9.96
CA GLY A 337 -9.25 14.80 -8.90
C GLY A 337 -10.17 15.92 -9.40
N GLY A 338 -11.24 16.20 -8.64
CA GLY A 338 -12.18 17.28 -8.98
C GLY A 338 -11.51 18.67 -9.06
N PRO A 339 -12.27 19.72 -9.43
CA PRO A 339 -11.73 21.07 -9.67
C PRO A 339 -11.06 21.79 -8.47
N GLU A 340 -10.83 21.12 -7.34
CA GLU A 340 -10.18 21.65 -6.13
C GLU A 340 -9.34 20.57 -5.43
N ALA A 341 -8.41 19.93 -6.15
CA ALA A 341 -7.38 19.04 -5.56
C ALA A 341 -6.05 19.76 -5.39
#